data_AF-A0A9X1R0J6-F1
#
_entry.id   AF-A0A9X1R0J6-F1
#
_cell.length_a   1.000
_cell.length_b   1.000
_cell.length_c   1.000
_cell.angle_alpha   90.00
_cell.angle_beta   90.00
_cell.angle_gamma   90.00
#
_symmetry.space_group_name_H-M   'P 1'
#
loop_
_entity.id
_entity.type
_entity.pdbx_description
1 polymer ?
#
loop_
_entity_poly.entity_id
_entity_poly.type
_entity_poly.pdbx_seq_one_letter_code
_entity_poly.pdbx_strand_id
1 'polypeptide(L)'
;MFNWFKKKEKIENPIEISVSGINPQTENEFLFYNFVELTFAPHLQKWYEKAKANGIQFKPQYEQAIKQKVSTSEFKNPHNFPEYFDSKFDHIVIDFETANQNRVSACALGLVFIKNDRIAYQTSFHIKPPETEKFSSRNIGIHGITAEDVDYAMTFDELWEFELSKYFNQNLIVFHNASMDLSVLKNLFEHYSISDFNINYLDTMQLAEKTGNSKRLAELAEKFNIEYIDKHNPEQDAKVCAYVFGELAELYPDYESLIKTLSFGEIQEKITRQKEIAEIKNQNLDYVQAYSLKDGELEKIEIKNKGFIFTGEITTDRSTAKKFIEQNGGIIKSGITSKVDFVVIGADFGWSKIQKVHELNENKNCNIKILTNSDFENLKKKYATQQRL
;
A
#
# COMPACT_ATOMS: atom_id res chain seq x y z
N MET A 1 -31.10 -30.66 14.93
CA MET A 1 -30.49 -29.59 15.74
C MET A 1 -28.99 -29.73 15.68
N PHE A 2 -28.38 -29.21 14.62
CA PHE A 2 -26.92 -29.09 14.53
C PHE A 2 -26.54 -27.77 15.18
N ASN A 3 -25.77 -27.86 16.26
CA ASN A 3 -25.37 -26.73 17.08
C ASN A 3 -24.30 -25.93 16.33
N TRP A 4 -24.72 -24.98 15.48
CA TRP A 4 -23.85 -24.10 14.66
C TRP A 4 -23.13 -23.01 15.48
N PHE A 5 -23.22 -23.05 16.80
CA PHE A 5 -22.56 -22.10 17.72
C PHE A 5 -21.68 -22.78 18.77
N LYS A 6 -20.96 -23.85 18.41
CA LYS A 6 -19.69 -24.06 19.12
C LYS A 6 -18.74 -22.98 18.60
N LYS A 7 -18.68 -21.84 19.31
CA LYS A 7 -17.45 -21.05 19.34
C LYS A 7 -16.32 -22.07 19.43
N LYS A 8 -15.39 -22.10 18.46
CA LYS A 8 -14.07 -22.68 18.75
C LYS A 8 -13.71 -22.08 20.10
N GLU A 9 -13.43 -22.92 21.10
CA GLU A 9 -12.90 -22.40 22.36
C GLU A 9 -11.77 -21.47 21.96
N LYS A 10 -11.96 -20.17 22.20
CA LYS A 10 -10.88 -19.21 22.00
C LYS A 10 -9.75 -19.82 22.78
N ILE A 11 -8.72 -20.23 22.06
CA ILE A 11 -7.51 -20.69 22.70
C ILE A 11 -6.94 -19.40 23.27
N GLU A 12 -7.39 -19.04 24.48
CA GLU A 12 -6.90 -17.88 25.19
C GLU A 12 -5.38 -17.95 25.12
N ASN A 13 -4.75 -16.85 24.72
CA ASN A 13 -3.34 -16.66 24.99
C ASN A 13 -3.30 -16.29 26.48
N PRO A 14 -3.21 -17.28 27.40
CA PRO A 14 -3.60 -17.11 28.78
C PRO A 14 -2.36 -16.67 29.54
N ILE A 15 -1.96 -15.42 29.39
CA ILE A 15 -0.76 -14.96 30.09
C ILE A 15 -0.91 -13.50 30.49
N GLU A 16 -1.41 -13.30 31.69
CA GLU A 16 -0.52 -12.77 32.71
C GLU A 16 -0.46 -13.75 33.88
N ILE A 17 0.67 -14.47 33.99
CA ILE A 17 1.10 -14.93 35.30
C ILE A 17 1.90 -13.77 35.87
N SER A 18 1.57 -13.34 37.09
CA SER A 18 2.16 -12.21 37.84
C SER A 18 3.64 -12.38 38.22
N VAL A 19 4.37 -13.21 37.49
CA VAL A 19 5.83 -13.37 37.56
C VAL A 19 6.38 -12.85 36.24
N SER A 20 6.93 -11.64 36.22
CA SER A 20 7.62 -11.08 35.06
C SER A 20 8.59 -12.11 34.47
N GLY A 21 8.32 -12.59 33.24
CA GLY A 21 9.06 -13.66 32.57
C GLY A 21 8.19 -14.42 31.56
N ILE A 22 8.69 -15.57 31.07
CA ILE A 22 8.02 -16.40 30.07
C ILE A 22 7.04 -17.40 30.71
N ASN A 23 5.90 -17.72 30.08
CA ASN A 23 5.01 -18.77 30.60
C ASN A 23 5.41 -20.15 30.04
N PRO A 24 6.00 -21.06 30.84
CA PRO A 24 6.48 -22.36 30.38
C PRO A 24 5.37 -23.33 29.93
N GLN A 25 4.10 -23.03 30.22
CA GLN A 25 2.97 -23.90 29.90
C GLN A 25 2.35 -23.57 28.54
N THR A 26 2.44 -22.31 28.11
CA THR A 26 1.72 -21.80 26.94
C THR A 26 2.66 -21.38 25.82
N GLU A 27 3.89 -21.00 26.17
CA GLU A 27 4.90 -20.52 25.23
C GLU A 27 5.59 -21.67 24.50
N ASN A 28 6.01 -21.38 23.27
CA ASN A 28 6.71 -22.33 22.43
C ASN A 28 8.14 -22.58 22.93
N GLU A 29 8.73 -23.70 22.52
CA GLU A 29 10.04 -24.13 23.00
C GLU A 29 11.17 -23.17 22.59
N PHE A 30 11.10 -22.60 21.38
CA PHE A 30 12.06 -21.59 20.92
C PHE A 30 12.11 -20.38 21.86
N LEU A 31 10.96 -19.78 22.17
CA LEU A 31 10.87 -18.65 23.10
C LEU A 31 11.36 -19.04 24.50
N PHE A 32 10.98 -20.22 24.98
CA PHE A 32 11.40 -20.72 26.29
C PHE A 32 12.93 -20.86 26.39
N TYR A 33 13.56 -21.44 25.38
CA TYR A 33 15.01 -21.60 25.34
C TYR A 33 15.75 -20.28 25.14
N ASN A 34 15.21 -19.32 24.37
CA ASN A 34 15.75 -17.96 24.32
C ASN A 34 15.74 -17.30 25.70
N PHE A 35 14.63 -17.43 26.44
CA PHE A 35 14.56 -16.90 27.80
C PHE A 35 15.64 -17.52 28.70
N VAL A 36 15.85 -18.84 28.64
CA VAL A 36 16.90 -19.52 29.42
C VAL A 36 18.31 -19.07 29.02
N GLU A 37 18.59 -18.96 27.72
CA GLU A 37 19.90 -18.54 27.20
C GLU A 37 20.27 -17.12 27.63
N LEU A 38 19.34 -16.17 27.44
CA LEU A 38 19.55 -14.74 27.67
C LEU A 38 19.46 -14.33 29.14
N THR A 39 18.75 -15.11 29.98
CA THR A 39 18.60 -14.76 31.39
C THR A 39 19.86 -15.10 32.18
N PHE A 40 20.35 -14.12 32.94
CA PHE A 40 21.47 -14.30 33.86
C PHE A 40 21.15 -15.41 34.88
N ALA A 41 22.05 -16.39 35.04
CA ALA A 41 21.77 -17.63 35.77
C ALA A 41 21.20 -17.43 37.20
N PRO A 42 21.74 -16.53 38.06
CA PRO A 42 21.14 -16.23 39.36
C PRO A 42 19.71 -15.67 39.30
N HIS A 43 19.37 -14.89 38.27
CA HIS A 43 18.00 -14.40 38.07
C HIS A 43 17.08 -15.52 37.59
N LEU A 44 17.56 -16.36 36.67
CA LEU A 44 16.83 -17.52 36.18
C LEU A 44 16.48 -18.49 37.32
N GLN A 45 17.42 -18.74 38.24
CA GLN A 45 17.17 -19.58 39.41
C GLN A 45 16.07 -19.00 40.30
N LYS A 46 16.16 -17.71 40.67
CA LYS A 46 15.15 -17.03 41.49
C LYS A 46 13.77 -17.06 40.83
N TRP A 47 13.75 -16.83 39.51
CA TRP A 47 12.53 -16.90 38.72
C TRP A 47 11.93 -18.31 38.75
N TYR A 48 12.75 -19.34 38.51
CA TYR A 48 12.31 -20.74 38.50
C TYR A 48 11.76 -21.19 39.87
N GLU A 49 12.45 -20.85 40.96
CA GLU A 49 12.00 -21.13 42.33
C GLU A 49 10.67 -20.43 42.63
N LYS A 50 10.53 -19.15 42.26
CA LYS A 50 9.29 -18.39 42.42
C LYS A 50 8.16 -18.99 41.59
N ALA A 51 8.41 -19.35 40.33
CA ALA A 51 7.42 -19.97 39.45
C ALA A 51 6.91 -21.30 40.04
N LYS A 52 7.83 -22.16 40.49
CA LYS A 52 7.49 -23.42 41.18
C LYS A 52 6.68 -23.20 42.46
N ALA A 53 7.07 -22.20 43.28
CA ALA A 53 6.35 -21.86 44.50
C ALA A 53 4.90 -21.37 44.21
N ASN A 54 4.66 -20.78 43.04
CA ASN A 54 3.33 -20.39 42.56
C ASN A 54 2.59 -21.52 41.81
N GLY A 55 3.10 -22.76 41.85
CA GLY A 55 2.42 -23.93 41.26
C GLY A 55 2.62 -24.10 39.76
N ILE A 56 3.51 -23.34 39.12
CA ILE A 56 3.76 -23.46 37.68
C ILE A 56 4.44 -24.80 37.36
N GLN A 57 3.87 -25.50 36.38
CA GLN A 57 4.41 -26.76 35.87
C GLN A 57 5.35 -26.53 34.70
N PHE A 58 6.39 -27.34 34.61
CA PHE A 58 7.41 -27.28 33.57
C PHE A 58 7.49 -28.62 32.85
N LYS A 59 7.73 -28.58 31.54
CA LYS A 59 8.09 -29.77 30.78
C LYS A 59 9.47 -30.28 31.25
N PRO A 60 9.75 -31.59 31.21
CA PRO A 60 11.03 -32.13 31.67
C PRO A 60 12.25 -31.48 31.00
N GLN A 61 12.21 -31.24 29.69
CA GLN A 61 13.31 -30.62 28.96
C GLN A 61 13.52 -29.14 29.33
N TYR A 62 12.46 -28.42 29.71
CA TYR A 62 12.54 -27.04 30.17
C TYR A 62 13.27 -26.95 31.52
N GLU A 63 12.96 -27.87 32.45
CA GLU A 63 13.69 -27.94 33.71
C GLU A 63 15.16 -28.30 33.53
N GLN A 64 15.48 -29.18 32.58
CA GLN A 64 16.85 -29.57 32.27
C GLN A 64 17.66 -28.38 31.75
N ALA A 65 17.09 -27.60 30.83
CA ALA A 65 17.70 -26.38 30.31
C ALA A 65 18.01 -25.36 31.43
N ILE A 66 17.05 -25.11 32.32
CA ILE A 66 17.25 -24.23 33.49
C ILE A 66 18.37 -24.77 34.39
N LYS A 67 18.31 -26.05 34.77
CA LYS A 67 19.31 -26.66 35.66
C LYS A 67 20.71 -26.60 35.05
N GLN A 68 20.84 -26.85 33.75
CA GLN A 68 22.09 -26.68 33.02
C GLN A 68 22.59 -25.24 33.16
N LYS A 69 21.81 -24.23 32.71
CA LYS A 69 22.18 -22.81 32.78
C LYS A 69 22.57 -22.36 34.19
N VAL A 70 21.84 -22.81 35.21
CA VAL A 70 22.12 -22.45 36.61
C VAL A 70 23.42 -23.09 37.10
N SER A 71 23.72 -24.33 36.71
CA SER A 71 24.91 -25.05 37.16
C SER A 71 26.19 -24.66 36.43
N THR A 72 26.13 -24.36 35.13
CA THR A 72 27.30 -24.09 34.29
C THR A 72 27.43 -22.61 33.91
N SER A 73 26.42 -21.78 34.17
CA SER A 73 26.25 -20.43 33.60
C SER A 73 26.07 -20.40 32.07
N GLU A 74 25.99 -21.56 31.42
CA GLU A 74 25.93 -21.69 29.98
C GLU A 74 24.72 -22.53 29.54
N PHE A 75 23.96 -21.98 28.60
CA PHE A 75 22.95 -22.69 27.83
C PHE A 75 22.80 -21.96 26.51
N LYS A 76 22.82 -22.71 25.41
CA LYS A 76 22.63 -22.18 24.06
C LYS A 76 21.33 -22.76 23.51
N ASN A 77 20.45 -21.92 22.99
CA ASN A 77 19.23 -22.38 22.34
C ASN A 77 19.62 -23.26 21.14
N PRO A 78 19.15 -24.52 21.07
CA PRO A 78 19.41 -25.38 19.92
C PRO A 78 18.63 -24.95 18.67
N HIS A 79 17.65 -24.06 18.83
CA HIS A 79 16.74 -23.62 17.77
C HIS A 79 17.15 -22.24 17.25
N ASN A 80 17.08 -22.07 15.93
CA ASN A 80 17.26 -20.78 15.28
C ASN A 80 15.91 -20.28 14.74
N PHE A 81 15.77 -18.96 14.69
CA PHE A 81 14.64 -18.30 14.04
C PHE A 81 15.07 -17.77 12.68
N PRO A 82 14.22 -17.90 11.64
CA PRO A 82 12.86 -18.46 11.64
C PRO A 82 12.80 -19.99 11.44
N GLU A 83 13.93 -20.71 11.40
CA GLU A 83 14.00 -22.12 10.99
C GLU A 83 13.18 -23.06 11.87
N TYR A 84 13.07 -22.79 13.17
CA TYR A 84 12.23 -23.57 14.10
C TYR A 84 10.77 -23.67 13.64
N PHE A 85 10.28 -22.69 12.87
CA PHE A 85 8.92 -22.64 12.33
C PHE A 85 8.85 -22.99 10.84
N ASP A 86 9.91 -23.53 10.25
CA ASP A 86 10.06 -23.76 8.80
C ASP A 86 9.79 -22.49 7.97
N SER A 87 10.03 -21.32 8.55
CA SER A 87 9.65 -20.01 7.98
C SER A 87 8.16 -19.89 7.59
N LYS A 88 7.27 -20.70 8.18
CA LYS A 88 5.84 -20.74 7.87
C LYS A 88 5.00 -20.31 9.06
N PHE A 89 4.30 -19.22 8.88
CA PHE A 89 3.38 -18.59 9.82
C PHE A 89 1.99 -18.53 9.21
N ASP A 90 0.97 -18.40 10.04
CA ASP A 90 -0.40 -18.22 9.54
C ASP A 90 -0.50 -16.83 8.90
N HIS A 91 0.16 -15.85 9.53
CA HIS A 91 0.38 -14.52 9.00
C HIS A 91 1.46 -13.80 9.85
N ILE A 92 1.98 -12.72 9.30
CA ILE A 92 2.94 -11.83 9.96
C ILE A 92 2.36 -10.43 9.90
N VAL A 93 2.22 -9.79 11.04
CA VAL A 93 1.70 -8.43 11.14
C VAL A 93 2.86 -7.47 11.26
N ILE A 94 2.85 -6.39 10.48
CA ILE A 94 3.94 -5.42 10.49
C ILE A 94 3.43 -3.99 10.55
N ASP A 95 4.29 -3.11 11.03
CA ASP A 95 4.07 -1.67 11.10
C ASP A 95 5.41 -0.92 10.95
N PHE A 96 5.46 0.09 10.08
CA PHE A 96 6.65 0.91 9.86
C PHE A 96 6.55 2.26 10.57
N GLU A 97 7.67 2.69 11.14
CA GLU A 97 7.89 4.10 11.49
C GLU A 97 8.83 4.77 10.49
N THR A 98 8.60 6.05 10.21
CA THR A 98 9.42 6.85 9.28
C THR A 98 10.04 8.05 9.97
N ALA A 99 11.29 8.36 9.64
CA ALA A 99 12.01 9.51 10.19
C ALA A 99 11.42 10.86 9.72
N ASN A 100 10.82 10.89 8.53
CA ASN A 100 10.15 12.07 7.98
C ASN A 100 9.00 11.68 7.02
N GLN A 101 8.54 12.64 6.19
CA GLN A 101 7.43 12.42 5.25
C GLN A 101 7.80 11.57 4.02
N ASN A 102 9.09 11.48 3.69
CA ASN A 102 9.61 10.63 2.62
C ASN A 102 9.51 9.16 3.04
N ARG A 103 8.96 8.34 2.16
CA ARG A 103 8.71 6.91 2.42
C ARG A 103 9.97 6.05 2.42
N VAL A 104 11.04 6.53 1.81
CA VAL A 104 12.37 5.91 1.90
C VAL A 104 13.00 6.12 3.30
N SER A 105 12.46 7.07 4.10
CA SER A 105 13.01 7.39 5.43
C SER A 105 12.60 6.42 6.55
N ALA A 106 12.17 5.19 6.22
CA ALA A 106 11.80 4.19 7.21
C ALA A 106 12.93 3.98 8.23
N CYS A 107 12.62 4.11 9.51
CA CYS A 107 13.60 4.06 10.60
C CYS A 107 13.35 2.94 11.60
N ALA A 108 12.16 2.33 11.59
CA ALA A 108 11.90 1.09 12.30
C ALA A 108 10.80 0.27 11.65
N LEU A 109 10.80 -1.02 11.96
CA LEU A 109 9.81 -1.99 11.52
C LEU A 109 9.50 -2.95 12.68
N GLY A 110 8.24 -3.03 13.07
CA GLY A 110 7.72 -3.98 14.04
C GLY A 110 7.18 -5.21 13.34
N LEU A 111 7.38 -6.38 13.92
CA LEU A 111 6.90 -7.65 13.37
C LEU A 111 6.31 -8.53 14.47
N VAL A 112 5.12 -9.07 14.18
CA VAL A 112 4.46 -10.05 15.04
C VAL A 112 4.07 -11.26 14.20
N PHE A 113 4.68 -12.40 14.55
CA PHE A 113 4.53 -13.65 13.84
C PHE A 113 3.46 -14.49 14.50
N ILE A 114 2.40 -14.85 13.76
CA ILE A 114 1.29 -15.63 14.28
C ILE A 114 1.38 -17.08 13.78
N LYS A 115 1.24 -18.03 14.69
CA LYS A 115 1.19 -19.47 14.40
C LYS A 115 0.20 -20.18 15.31
N ASN A 116 -0.68 -20.98 14.72
CA ASN A 116 -1.77 -21.66 15.39
C ASN A 116 -2.61 -20.70 16.24
N ASP A 117 -3.02 -19.57 15.65
CA ASP A 117 -3.83 -18.52 16.29
C ASP A 117 -3.18 -17.86 17.53
N ARG A 118 -1.85 -17.96 17.68
CA ARG A 118 -1.09 -17.38 18.80
C ARG A 118 0.15 -16.62 18.31
N ILE A 119 0.61 -15.66 19.10
CA ILE A 119 1.91 -15.02 18.88
C ILE A 119 3.01 -16.07 19.06
N ALA A 120 3.73 -16.37 17.99
CA ALA A 120 4.84 -17.30 17.97
C ALA A 120 6.18 -16.60 18.28
N TYR A 121 6.30 -15.37 17.80
CA TYR A 121 7.46 -14.50 18.01
C TYR A 121 7.04 -13.04 17.75
N GLN A 122 7.69 -12.09 18.41
CA GLN A 122 7.55 -10.67 18.14
C GLN A 122 8.93 -10.03 18.24
N THR A 123 9.19 -9.04 17.40
CA THR A 123 10.45 -8.28 17.39
C THR A 123 10.25 -6.93 16.70
N SER A 124 11.23 -6.05 16.85
CA SER A 124 11.37 -4.85 16.03
C SER A 124 12.80 -4.70 15.54
N PHE A 125 12.96 -4.13 14.35
CA PHE A 125 14.25 -3.71 13.82
C PHE A 125 14.28 -2.19 13.71
N HIS A 126 15.36 -1.58 14.18
CA HIS A 126 15.76 -0.28 13.66
C HIS A 126 16.26 -0.44 12.23
N ILE A 127 16.01 0.58 11.41
CA ILE A 127 16.44 0.66 10.02
C ILE A 127 17.24 1.95 9.90
N LYS A 128 18.44 1.88 9.31
CA LYS A 128 19.22 3.06 8.96
C LYS A 128 18.70 3.63 7.64
N PRO A 129 18.03 4.81 7.63
CA PRO A 129 17.59 5.44 6.39
C PRO A 129 18.80 5.90 5.56
N PRO A 130 18.63 6.16 4.25
CA PRO A 130 19.70 6.77 3.45
C PRO A 130 20.19 8.08 4.06
N GLU A 131 21.49 8.38 3.92
CA GLU A 131 22.12 9.57 4.54
C GLU A 131 21.48 10.90 4.11
N THR A 132 20.77 10.93 2.99
CA THR A 132 20.02 12.10 2.52
C THR A 132 18.78 12.40 3.36
N GLU A 133 18.27 11.43 4.10
CA GLU A 133 17.06 11.55 4.90
C GLU A 133 17.35 12.15 6.28
N LYS A 134 16.55 13.15 6.66
CA LYS A 134 16.67 13.83 7.94
C LYS A 134 15.55 13.41 8.87
N PHE A 135 15.85 13.26 10.16
CA PHE A 135 14.82 13.03 11.16
C PHE A 135 14.08 14.33 11.47
N SER A 136 12.76 14.31 11.35
CA SER A 136 11.93 15.47 11.67
C SER A 136 11.54 15.44 13.15
N SER A 137 11.54 16.60 13.81
CA SER A 137 11.12 16.71 15.22
C SER A 137 9.66 16.26 15.43
N ARG A 138 8.82 16.31 14.39
CA ARG A 138 7.44 15.82 14.46
C ARG A 138 7.39 14.30 14.59
N ASN A 139 8.15 13.58 13.76
CA ASN A 139 8.18 12.12 13.77
C ASN A 139 8.85 11.61 15.05
N ILE A 140 9.99 12.20 15.43
CA ILE A 140 10.63 11.92 16.72
C ILE A 140 9.64 12.15 17.88
N GLY A 141 8.85 13.23 17.85
CA GLY A 141 7.85 13.49 18.89
C GLY A 141 6.68 12.50 18.94
N ILE A 142 6.48 11.67 17.91
CA ILE A 142 5.44 10.65 17.82
C ILE A 142 5.96 9.31 18.37
N HIS A 143 7.08 8.79 17.83
CA HIS A 143 7.59 7.45 18.13
C HIS A 143 8.88 7.43 18.97
N GLY A 144 9.51 8.59 19.23
CA GLY A 144 10.70 8.72 20.08
C GLY A 144 12.04 8.39 19.41
N ILE A 145 12.05 7.60 18.33
CA ILE A 145 13.27 7.18 17.61
C ILE A 145 14.03 8.37 17.00
N THR A 146 15.32 8.47 17.34
CA THR A 146 16.27 9.49 16.90
C THR A 146 17.24 8.97 15.84
N ALA A 147 18.05 9.85 15.27
CA ALA A 147 19.09 9.45 14.31
C ALA A 147 20.19 8.62 15.01
N GLU A 148 20.48 8.93 16.27
CA GLU A 148 21.46 8.23 17.11
C GLU A 148 21.03 6.77 17.38
N ASP A 149 19.73 6.51 17.52
CA ASP A 149 19.19 5.16 17.76
C ASP A 149 19.40 4.21 16.57
N VAL A 150 19.55 4.76 15.36
CA VAL A 150 19.65 3.98 14.10
C VAL A 150 21.02 4.04 13.44
N ASP A 151 22.00 4.73 14.02
CA ASP A 151 23.29 5.00 13.35
C ASP A 151 24.07 3.70 13.00
N TYR A 152 23.87 2.66 13.81
CA TYR A 152 24.47 1.33 13.61
C TYR A 152 23.47 0.25 13.18
N ALA A 153 22.24 0.64 12.82
CA ALA A 153 21.25 -0.28 12.29
C ALA A 153 21.59 -0.67 10.84
N MET A 154 21.01 -1.80 10.39
CA MET A 154 21.08 -2.21 8.99
C MET A 154 20.34 -1.20 8.10
N THR A 155 20.82 -1.00 6.88
CA THR A 155 19.99 -0.38 5.84
C THR A 155 18.86 -1.34 5.44
N PHE A 156 17.84 -0.83 4.73
CA PHE A 156 16.68 -1.68 4.43
C PHE A 156 17.00 -2.86 3.50
N ASP A 157 17.91 -2.70 2.55
CA ASP A 157 18.39 -3.77 1.68
C ASP A 157 19.10 -4.88 2.46
N GLU A 158 19.97 -4.51 3.41
CA GLU A 158 20.60 -5.47 4.32
C GLU A 158 19.54 -6.19 5.18
N LEU A 159 18.60 -5.45 5.77
CA LEU A 159 17.52 -6.03 6.56
C LEU A 159 16.65 -6.97 5.70
N TRP A 160 16.37 -6.61 4.45
CA TRP A 160 15.62 -7.45 3.51
C TRP A 160 16.38 -8.74 3.19
N GLU A 161 17.63 -8.64 2.78
CA GLU A 161 18.47 -9.78 2.39
C GLU A 161 18.68 -10.75 3.57
N PHE A 162 19.09 -10.22 4.72
CA PHE A 162 19.48 -11.05 5.86
C PHE A 162 18.30 -11.51 6.71
N GLU A 163 17.17 -10.82 6.72
CA GLU A 163 16.04 -11.16 7.60
C GLU A 163 14.71 -11.31 6.85
N LEU A 164 14.17 -10.24 6.27
CA LEU A 164 12.77 -10.20 5.84
C LEU A 164 12.45 -11.17 4.70
N SER A 165 13.36 -11.30 3.72
CA SER A 165 13.17 -12.15 2.53
C SER A 165 12.95 -13.63 2.88
N LYS A 166 13.45 -14.09 4.04
CA LYS A 166 13.30 -15.46 4.54
C LYS A 166 11.85 -15.86 4.77
N TYR A 167 10.96 -14.91 5.05
CA TYR A 167 9.56 -15.18 5.42
C TYR A 167 8.53 -14.28 4.74
N PHE A 168 8.87 -13.10 4.22
CA PHE A 168 7.88 -12.21 3.59
C PHE A 168 7.22 -12.82 2.35
N ASN A 169 7.99 -13.51 1.50
CA ASN A 169 7.50 -14.07 0.25
C ASN A 169 6.66 -15.35 0.40
N GLN A 170 6.66 -15.96 1.59
CA GLN A 170 6.05 -17.26 1.85
C GLN A 170 4.82 -17.19 2.76
N ASN A 171 4.56 -16.02 3.36
CA ASN A 171 3.54 -15.83 4.39
C ASN A 171 2.61 -14.69 4.02
N LEU A 172 1.41 -14.68 4.60
CA LEU A 172 0.50 -13.56 4.51
C LEU A 172 1.00 -12.41 5.39
N ILE A 173 1.19 -11.23 4.81
CA ILE A 173 1.56 -10.01 5.53
C ILE A 173 0.31 -9.18 5.82
N VAL A 174 0.09 -8.85 7.09
CA VAL A 174 -1.08 -8.11 7.53
C VAL A 174 -0.67 -6.72 7.98
N PHE A 175 -1.44 -5.73 7.53
CA PHE A 175 -1.24 -4.32 7.85
C PHE A 175 -2.51 -3.72 8.47
N HIS A 176 -2.38 -2.59 9.16
CA HIS A 176 -3.51 -1.71 9.46
C HIS A 176 -3.40 -0.44 8.60
N ASN A 177 -4.30 -0.27 7.64
CA ASN A 177 -4.18 0.74 6.58
C ASN A 177 -2.95 0.50 5.68
N ALA A 178 -2.99 -0.65 4.99
CA ALA A 178 -1.92 -1.13 4.11
C ALA A 178 -1.41 -0.09 3.10
N SER A 179 -2.22 0.90 2.72
CA SER A 179 -1.80 1.96 1.79
C SER A 179 -0.55 2.73 2.27
N MET A 180 -0.36 2.89 3.59
CA MET A 180 0.76 3.59 4.18
C MET A 180 2.04 2.75 4.11
N ASP A 181 2.02 1.55 4.69
CA ASP A 181 3.17 0.65 4.72
C ASP A 181 3.56 0.12 3.35
N LEU A 182 2.59 -0.17 2.47
CA LEU A 182 2.90 -0.55 1.10
C LEU A 182 3.53 0.61 0.32
N SER A 183 3.24 1.86 0.68
CA SER A 183 3.94 3.00 0.10
C SER A 183 5.40 3.03 0.57
N VAL A 184 5.68 2.69 1.83
CA VAL A 184 7.05 2.55 2.37
C VAL A 184 7.78 1.43 1.63
N LEU A 185 7.24 0.21 1.63
CA LEU A 185 7.84 -0.95 0.96
C LEU A 185 8.15 -0.69 -0.52
N LYS A 186 7.21 -0.11 -1.28
CA LYS A 186 7.42 0.17 -2.70
C LYS A 186 8.55 1.16 -2.95
N ASN A 187 8.63 2.23 -2.15
CA ASN A 187 9.68 3.24 -2.29
C ASN A 187 11.04 2.66 -1.89
N LEU A 188 11.08 1.82 -0.85
CA LEU A 188 12.30 1.14 -0.44
C LEU A 188 12.76 0.13 -1.50
N PHE A 189 11.87 -0.72 -2.02
CA PHE A 189 12.20 -1.66 -3.09
C PHE A 189 12.72 -0.95 -4.34
N GLU A 190 12.11 0.16 -4.73
CA GLU A 190 12.58 0.97 -5.86
C GLU A 190 13.94 1.61 -5.56
N HIS A 191 14.12 2.23 -4.39
CA HIS A 191 15.36 2.90 -4.00
C HIS A 191 16.56 1.94 -3.98
N TYR A 192 16.37 0.76 -3.39
CA TYR A 192 17.40 -0.26 -3.25
C TYR A 192 17.44 -1.25 -4.42
N SER A 193 16.62 -1.07 -5.45
CA SER A 193 16.55 -1.97 -6.62
C SER A 193 16.26 -3.44 -6.27
N ILE A 194 15.47 -3.66 -5.22
CA ILE A 194 15.04 -4.99 -4.77
C ILE A 194 13.92 -5.46 -5.70
N SER A 195 14.04 -6.68 -6.23
CA SER A 195 13.10 -7.23 -7.22
C SER A 195 12.60 -8.64 -6.89
N ASP A 196 13.18 -9.27 -5.87
CA ASP A 196 12.87 -10.62 -5.42
C ASP A 196 11.75 -10.62 -4.36
N PHE A 197 10.64 -9.92 -4.64
CA PHE A 197 9.47 -9.87 -3.76
C PHE A 197 8.19 -10.34 -4.46
N ASN A 198 7.42 -11.15 -3.73
CA ASN A 198 6.08 -11.57 -4.06
C ASN A 198 5.28 -11.71 -2.76
N ILE A 199 4.74 -10.59 -2.30
CA ILE A 199 4.12 -10.47 -0.97
C ILE A 199 2.62 -10.59 -1.11
N ASN A 200 2.03 -11.63 -0.51
CA ASN A 200 0.60 -11.67 -0.29
C ASN A 200 0.27 -10.86 0.95
N TYR A 201 -0.72 -9.97 0.86
CA TYR A 201 -1.07 -9.10 1.96
C TYR A 201 -2.57 -8.90 2.16
N LEU A 202 -2.92 -8.50 3.38
CA LEU A 202 -4.27 -8.14 3.79
C LEU A 202 -4.27 -6.84 4.60
N ASP A 203 -5.34 -6.06 4.45
CA ASP A 203 -5.55 -4.80 5.18
C ASP A 203 -6.68 -4.96 6.21
N THR A 204 -6.34 -4.88 7.50
CA THR A 204 -7.32 -4.95 8.59
C THR A 204 -8.30 -3.76 8.57
N MET A 205 -7.91 -2.62 8.00
CA MET A 205 -8.83 -1.48 7.82
C MET A 205 -9.94 -1.82 6.82
N GLN A 206 -9.62 -2.60 5.78
CA GLN A 206 -10.60 -3.11 4.81
C GLN A 206 -11.55 -4.12 5.48
N LEU A 207 -11.03 -4.98 6.36
CA LEU A 207 -11.88 -5.89 7.15
C LEU A 207 -12.78 -5.16 8.13
N ALA A 208 -12.27 -4.13 8.81
CA ALA A 208 -13.05 -3.30 9.70
C ALA A 208 -14.23 -2.65 8.95
N GLU A 209 -13.99 -2.14 7.74
CA GLU A 209 -15.06 -1.61 6.88
C GLU A 209 -16.10 -2.68 6.50
N LYS A 210 -15.67 -3.87 6.09
CA LYS A 210 -16.56 -4.97 5.71
C LYS A 210 -17.43 -5.48 6.85
N THR A 211 -16.95 -5.32 8.08
CA THR A 211 -17.64 -5.76 9.31
C THR A 211 -18.40 -4.62 10.00
N GLY A 212 -18.45 -3.42 9.41
CA GLY A 212 -19.14 -2.26 9.97
C GLY A 212 -18.49 -1.68 11.23
N ASN A 213 -17.18 -1.88 11.38
CA ASN A 213 -16.37 -1.38 12.49
C ASN A 213 -15.65 -0.07 12.14
N SER A 214 -15.11 0.60 13.17
CA SER A 214 -14.24 1.77 12.98
C SER A 214 -12.97 1.39 12.22
N LYS A 215 -12.49 2.31 11.38
CA LYS A 215 -11.23 2.17 10.64
C LYS A 215 -9.98 2.52 11.46
N ARG A 216 -10.14 2.96 12.71
CA ARG A 216 -9.03 3.38 13.59
C ARG A 216 -8.62 2.25 14.52
N LEU A 217 -7.33 1.91 14.51
CA LEU A 217 -6.78 0.84 15.34
C LEU A 217 -7.13 1.00 16.83
N ALA A 218 -6.99 2.20 17.37
CA ALA A 218 -7.28 2.47 18.79
C ALA A 218 -8.75 2.21 19.16
N GLU A 219 -9.70 2.58 18.29
CA GLU A 219 -11.13 2.36 18.53
C GLU A 219 -11.50 0.87 18.39
N LEU A 220 -10.82 0.14 17.51
CA LEU A 220 -10.94 -1.32 17.40
C LEU A 220 -10.38 -2.03 18.63
N ALA A 221 -9.20 -1.61 19.09
CA ALA A 221 -8.58 -2.15 20.30
C ALA A 221 -9.48 -1.97 21.52
N GLU A 222 -10.02 -0.76 21.72
CA GLU A 222 -10.99 -0.49 22.78
C GLU A 222 -12.25 -1.37 22.64
N LYS A 223 -12.83 -1.47 21.44
CA LYS A 223 -14.02 -2.29 21.18
C LYS A 223 -13.80 -3.76 21.54
N PHE A 224 -12.62 -4.30 21.26
CA PHE A 224 -12.29 -5.70 21.50
C PHE A 224 -11.65 -5.96 22.86
N ASN A 225 -11.55 -4.94 23.72
CA ASN A 225 -10.87 -4.99 25.01
C ASN A 225 -9.41 -5.45 24.91
N ILE A 226 -8.72 -4.99 23.87
CA ILE A 226 -7.29 -5.22 23.66
C ILE A 226 -6.53 -4.08 24.32
N GLU A 227 -5.58 -4.42 25.19
CA GLU A 227 -4.70 -3.43 25.80
C GLU A 227 -3.79 -2.79 24.75
N TYR A 228 -3.82 -1.46 24.69
CA TYR A 228 -3.02 -0.67 23.76
C TYR A 228 -2.18 0.35 24.53
N ILE A 229 -1.08 -0.16 25.08
CA ILE A 229 0.01 0.63 25.68
C ILE A 229 0.96 1.12 24.59
N ASP A 230 1.79 2.12 24.91
CA ASP A 230 2.92 2.60 24.10
C ASP A 230 2.63 2.79 22.60
N LYS A 231 1.66 3.66 22.31
CA LYS A 231 1.25 3.97 20.93
C LYS A 231 2.42 4.55 20.14
N HIS A 232 2.54 4.17 18.86
CA HIS A 232 3.65 4.55 17.98
C HIS A 232 4.98 3.86 18.33
N ASN A 233 4.91 2.77 19.08
CA ASN A 233 5.95 1.76 19.09
C ASN A 233 5.59 0.72 18.02
N PRO A 234 6.45 0.45 17.03
CA PRO A 234 6.06 -0.36 15.87
C PRO A 234 5.79 -1.83 16.23
N GLU A 235 6.50 -2.42 17.21
CA GLU A 235 6.19 -3.78 17.67
C GLU A 235 4.81 -3.85 18.34
N GLN A 236 4.51 -2.85 19.17
CA GLN A 236 3.27 -2.78 19.93
C GLN A 236 2.07 -2.47 19.01
N ASP A 237 2.23 -1.57 18.04
CA ASP A 237 1.21 -1.28 17.03
C ASP A 237 0.93 -2.52 16.16
N ALA A 238 1.97 -3.23 15.72
CA ALA A 238 1.83 -4.51 15.02
C ALA A 238 1.14 -5.59 15.88
N LYS A 239 1.44 -5.64 17.18
CA LYS A 239 0.81 -6.58 18.13
C LYS A 239 -0.67 -6.30 18.31
N VAL A 240 -1.05 -5.05 18.50
CA VAL A 240 -2.47 -4.66 18.60
C VAL A 240 -3.19 -4.94 17.28
N CYS A 241 -2.55 -4.65 16.15
CA CYS A 241 -3.06 -5.00 14.82
C CYS A 241 -3.30 -6.52 14.67
N ALA A 242 -2.40 -7.37 15.18
CA ALA A 242 -2.57 -8.82 15.14
C ALA A 242 -3.80 -9.31 15.91
N TYR A 243 -4.02 -8.79 17.13
CA TYR A 243 -5.23 -9.12 17.89
C TYR A 243 -6.49 -8.62 17.20
N VAL A 244 -6.47 -7.39 16.69
CA VAL A 244 -7.59 -6.81 15.93
C VAL A 244 -7.89 -7.64 14.68
N PHE A 245 -6.86 -8.11 13.96
CA PHE A 245 -7.04 -8.98 12.81
C PHE A 245 -7.74 -10.28 13.20
N GLY A 246 -7.33 -10.94 14.29
CA GLY A 246 -7.99 -12.15 14.79
C GLY A 246 -9.49 -11.96 15.05
N GLU A 247 -9.87 -10.89 15.75
CA GLU A 247 -11.28 -10.57 16.02
C GLU A 247 -12.05 -10.24 14.73
N LEU A 248 -11.46 -9.46 13.81
CA LEU A 248 -12.10 -9.11 12.54
C LEU A 248 -12.25 -10.30 11.60
N ALA A 249 -11.28 -11.23 11.59
CA ALA A 249 -11.31 -12.45 10.80
C ALA A 249 -12.42 -13.41 11.29
N GLU A 250 -12.66 -13.49 12.60
CA GLU A 250 -13.83 -14.21 13.14
C GLU A 250 -15.15 -13.61 12.67
N LEU A 251 -15.23 -12.28 12.59
CA LEU A 251 -16.42 -11.56 12.12
C LEU A 251 -16.60 -11.61 10.59
N TYR A 252 -15.54 -11.87 9.84
CA TYR A 252 -15.55 -11.97 8.39
C TYR A 252 -14.79 -13.23 7.91
N PRO A 253 -15.41 -14.42 8.00
CA PRO A 253 -14.72 -15.70 7.69
C PRO A 253 -14.20 -15.83 6.25
N ASP A 254 -14.71 -15.03 5.31
CA ASP A 254 -14.29 -14.99 3.90
C ASP A 254 -13.18 -13.94 3.65
N TYR A 255 -12.38 -13.61 4.67
CA TYR A 255 -11.31 -12.60 4.55
C TYR A 255 -10.25 -12.97 3.51
N GLU A 256 -10.05 -14.28 3.24
CA GLU A 256 -9.10 -14.76 2.24
C GLU A 256 -9.39 -14.19 0.84
N SER A 257 -10.67 -13.93 0.52
CA SER A 257 -11.08 -13.27 -0.73
C SER A 257 -10.55 -11.83 -0.89
N LEU A 258 -10.06 -11.21 0.18
CA LEU A 258 -9.53 -9.86 0.21
C LEU A 258 -8.00 -9.81 0.10
N ILE A 259 -7.33 -10.97 0.10
CA ILE A 259 -5.88 -11.06 -0.05
C ILE A 259 -5.49 -10.50 -1.42
N LYS A 260 -4.48 -9.64 -1.43
CA LYS A 260 -3.89 -9.03 -2.61
C LYS A 260 -2.42 -9.43 -2.70
N THR A 261 -1.83 -9.27 -3.87
CA THR A 261 -0.41 -9.50 -4.08
C THR A 261 0.29 -8.19 -4.39
N LEU A 262 1.52 -8.06 -3.89
CA LEU A 262 2.50 -7.06 -4.27
C LEU A 262 3.67 -7.81 -4.89
N SER A 263 3.82 -7.72 -6.20
CA SER A 263 4.93 -8.34 -6.94
C SER A 263 5.70 -7.32 -7.78
N PHE A 264 6.97 -7.62 -8.06
CA PHE A 264 7.80 -6.77 -8.93
C PHE A 264 7.18 -6.61 -10.32
N GLY A 265 6.60 -7.68 -10.88
CA GLY A 265 5.91 -7.66 -12.16
C GLY A 265 4.77 -6.65 -12.21
N GLU A 266 3.91 -6.62 -11.19
CA GLU A 266 2.79 -5.67 -11.12
C GLU A 266 3.25 -4.21 -11.02
N ILE A 267 4.34 -3.95 -10.29
CA ILE A 267 4.93 -2.59 -10.23
C ILE A 267 5.46 -2.20 -11.61
N GLN A 268 6.23 -3.09 -12.26
CA GLN A 268 6.85 -2.82 -13.55
C GLN A 268 5.81 -2.60 -14.65
N GLU A 269 4.74 -3.41 -14.67
CA GLU A 269 3.61 -3.23 -15.59
C GLU A 269 2.93 -1.89 -15.39
N LYS A 270 2.70 -1.48 -14.14
CA LYS A 270 2.08 -0.18 -13.84
C LYS A 270 2.94 0.99 -14.29
N ILE A 271 4.26 0.94 -14.05
CA ILE A 271 5.21 1.95 -14.51
C ILE A 271 5.21 2.00 -16.04
N THR A 272 5.29 0.84 -16.70
CA THR A 272 5.28 0.74 -18.16
C THR A 272 4.02 1.36 -18.75
N ARG A 273 2.85 0.97 -18.22
CA ARG A 273 1.56 1.52 -18.64
C ARG A 273 1.45 3.02 -18.44
N GLN A 274 2.00 3.57 -17.36
CA GLN A 274 2.02 5.03 -17.14
C GLN A 274 2.89 5.75 -18.16
N LYS A 275 4.06 5.19 -18.51
CA LYS A 275 4.91 5.72 -19.57
C LYS A 275 4.22 5.68 -20.93
N GLU A 276 3.60 4.56 -21.29
CA GLU A 276 2.81 4.43 -22.52
C GLU A 276 1.67 5.45 -22.59
N ILE A 277 0.93 5.66 -21.49
CA ILE A 277 -0.13 6.66 -21.41
C ILE A 277 0.43 8.08 -21.61
N ALA A 278 1.57 8.41 -21.01
CA ALA A 278 2.20 9.71 -21.16
C ALA A 278 2.69 9.94 -22.60
N GLU A 279 3.27 8.92 -23.23
CA GLU A 279 3.72 8.98 -24.61
C GLU A 279 2.55 9.15 -25.59
N ILE A 280 1.47 8.40 -25.42
CA ILE A 280 0.22 8.57 -26.19
C ILE A 280 -0.33 10.00 -26.02
N LYS A 281 -0.29 10.55 -24.80
CA LYS A 281 -0.75 11.91 -24.54
C LYS A 281 0.09 12.94 -25.29
N ASN A 282 1.42 12.80 -25.27
CA ASN A 282 2.33 13.69 -25.99
C ASN A 282 2.11 13.61 -27.51
N GLN A 283 2.02 12.39 -28.06
CA GLN A 283 1.75 12.18 -29.48
C GLN A 283 0.42 12.83 -29.92
N ASN A 284 -0.62 12.75 -29.09
CA ASN A 284 -1.89 13.42 -29.40
C ASN A 284 -1.79 14.95 -29.34
N LEU A 285 -0.94 15.52 -28.48
CA LEU A 285 -0.69 16.96 -28.46
C LEU A 285 0.03 17.40 -29.74
N ASP A 286 0.98 16.60 -30.25
CA ASP A 286 1.65 16.85 -31.53
C ASP A 286 0.65 16.83 -32.69
N TYR A 287 -0.28 15.87 -32.70
CA TYR A 287 -1.36 15.83 -33.69
C TYR A 287 -2.31 17.02 -33.59
N VAL A 288 -2.69 17.42 -32.36
CA VAL A 288 -3.49 18.63 -32.16
C VAL A 288 -2.77 19.83 -32.77
N GLN A 289 -1.48 20.00 -32.49
CA GLN A 289 -0.70 21.09 -33.04
C GLN A 289 -0.58 21.02 -34.57
N ALA A 290 -0.30 19.85 -35.13
CA ALA A 290 -0.12 19.65 -36.57
C ALA A 290 -1.38 19.95 -37.38
N TYR A 291 -2.56 19.60 -36.84
CA TYR A 291 -3.84 19.79 -37.51
C TYR A 291 -4.61 21.03 -37.04
N SER A 292 -4.06 21.80 -36.10
CA SER A 292 -4.60 23.10 -35.72
C SER A 292 -4.55 24.08 -36.89
N LEU A 293 -5.36 25.12 -36.81
CA LEU A 293 -5.32 26.20 -37.78
C LEU A 293 -3.98 26.94 -37.72
N LYS A 294 -3.45 27.27 -38.89
CA LYS A 294 -2.32 28.21 -39.02
C LYS A 294 -2.84 29.65 -39.08
N ASP A 295 -1.95 30.59 -38.84
CA ASP A 295 -2.27 32.02 -38.87
C ASP A 295 -2.98 32.43 -40.18
N GLY A 296 -4.11 33.12 -40.05
CA GLY A 296 -4.93 33.57 -41.16
C GLY A 296 -5.78 32.49 -41.84
N GLU A 297 -5.73 31.22 -41.43
CA GLU A 297 -6.62 30.19 -41.98
C GLU A 297 -8.07 30.38 -41.51
N LEU A 298 -8.28 30.88 -40.29
CA LEU A 298 -9.62 31.11 -39.72
C LEU A 298 -10.48 32.05 -40.58
N GLU A 299 -9.87 33.08 -41.16
CA GLU A 299 -10.57 34.02 -42.05
C GLU A 299 -11.07 33.37 -43.34
N LYS A 300 -10.51 32.23 -43.74
CA LYS A 300 -10.92 31.48 -44.93
C LYS A 300 -11.98 30.41 -44.64
N ILE A 301 -12.27 30.15 -43.37
CA ILE A 301 -13.25 29.13 -42.98
C ILE A 301 -14.67 29.62 -43.27
N GLU A 302 -15.40 28.83 -44.05
CA GLU A 302 -16.86 28.95 -44.21
C GLU A 302 -17.57 27.79 -43.53
N ILE A 303 -18.60 28.06 -42.72
CA ILE A 303 -19.38 27.03 -42.00
C ILE A 303 -20.32 26.26 -42.94
N LYS A 304 -20.82 26.91 -44.00
CA LYS A 304 -21.85 26.34 -44.88
C LYS A 304 -21.38 25.03 -45.51
N ASN A 305 -22.21 23.99 -45.42
CA ASN A 305 -21.97 22.63 -45.92
C ASN A 305 -20.76 21.90 -45.30
N LYS A 306 -20.15 22.41 -44.22
CA LYS A 306 -19.02 21.79 -43.55
C LYS A 306 -19.43 20.92 -42.37
N GLY A 307 -18.75 19.79 -42.19
CA GLY A 307 -18.98 18.85 -41.11
C GLY A 307 -18.21 19.21 -39.84
N PHE A 308 -18.90 19.37 -38.71
CA PHE A 308 -18.31 19.68 -37.41
C PHE A 308 -18.57 18.58 -36.39
N ILE A 309 -17.62 18.38 -35.48
CA ILE A 309 -17.80 17.55 -34.28
C ILE A 309 -17.10 18.18 -33.09
N PHE A 310 -17.71 18.02 -31.91
CA PHE A 310 -17.18 18.56 -30.66
C PHE A 310 -16.65 17.42 -29.77
N THR A 311 -15.56 17.68 -29.06
CA THR A 311 -14.98 16.77 -28.07
C THR A 311 -14.34 17.56 -26.93
N GLY A 312 -14.39 17.02 -25.71
CA GLY A 312 -13.94 17.74 -24.51
C GLY A 312 -14.90 18.84 -24.03
N GLU A 313 -14.53 19.48 -22.94
CA GLU A 313 -15.24 20.59 -22.30
C GLU A 313 -14.97 21.90 -23.05
N ILE A 314 -15.98 22.35 -23.78
CA ILE A 314 -15.91 23.58 -24.56
C ILE A 314 -16.44 24.76 -23.74
N THR A 315 -15.91 25.96 -24.00
CA THR A 315 -16.22 27.19 -23.25
C THR A 315 -17.67 27.62 -23.37
N THR A 316 -18.32 27.30 -24.49
CA THR A 316 -19.74 27.56 -24.72
C THR A 316 -20.54 26.28 -24.44
N ASP A 317 -21.75 26.43 -23.90
CA ASP A 317 -22.69 25.31 -23.82
C ASP A 317 -22.78 24.55 -25.15
N ARG A 318 -22.65 23.22 -25.08
CA ARG A 318 -22.53 22.37 -26.27
C ARG A 318 -23.78 22.40 -27.14
N SER A 319 -24.96 22.58 -26.55
CA SER A 319 -26.19 22.71 -27.33
C SER A 319 -26.20 24.02 -28.12
N THR A 320 -25.72 25.10 -27.50
CA THR A 320 -25.60 26.43 -28.09
C THR A 320 -24.56 26.45 -29.21
N ALA A 321 -23.39 25.84 -28.99
CA ALA A 321 -22.34 25.73 -30.00
C ALA A 321 -22.79 24.94 -31.25
N LYS A 322 -23.55 23.85 -31.05
CA LYS A 322 -24.13 23.08 -32.16
C LYS A 322 -25.16 23.88 -32.95
N LYS A 323 -26.09 24.56 -32.26
CA LYS A 323 -27.08 25.43 -32.90
C LYS A 323 -26.44 26.53 -33.75
N PHE A 324 -25.37 27.15 -33.24
CA PHE A 324 -24.62 28.16 -34.00
C PHE A 324 -24.09 27.61 -35.33
N ILE A 325 -23.47 26.42 -35.32
CA ILE A 325 -22.98 25.77 -36.55
C ILE A 325 -24.13 25.48 -37.52
N GLU A 326 -25.23 24.91 -37.04
CA GLU A 326 -26.39 24.54 -37.86
C GLU A 326 -27.09 25.76 -38.47
N GLN A 327 -27.25 26.84 -37.70
CA GLN A 327 -27.84 28.10 -38.18
C GLN A 327 -27.03 28.74 -39.31
N ASN A 328 -25.72 28.52 -39.33
CA ASN A 328 -24.83 29.00 -40.39
C ASN A 328 -24.62 27.96 -41.51
N GLY A 329 -25.47 26.94 -41.59
CA GLY A 329 -25.51 25.95 -42.66
C GLY A 329 -24.48 24.81 -42.52
N GLY A 330 -23.84 24.66 -41.37
CA GLY A 330 -22.94 23.56 -41.06
C GLY A 330 -23.67 22.31 -40.58
N ILE A 331 -22.97 21.17 -40.56
CA ILE A 331 -23.55 19.87 -40.27
C ILE A 331 -22.87 19.24 -39.05
N ILE A 332 -23.60 19.02 -37.97
CA ILE A 332 -23.08 18.31 -36.79
C ILE A 332 -22.98 16.81 -37.09
N LYS A 333 -21.79 16.23 -36.86
CA LYS A 333 -21.53 14.80 -37.01
C LYS A 333 -21.53 14.10 -35.66
N SER A 334 -21.98 12.85 -35.65
CA SER A 334 -22.00 11.99 -34.46
C SER A 334 -20.66 11.30 -34.19
N GLY A 335 -19.77 11.22 -35.20
CA GLY A 335 -18.46 10.60 -35.08
C GLY A 335 -17.45 11.13 -36.09
N ILE A 336 -16.17 10.87 -35.84
CA ILE A 336 -15.07 11.25 -36.74
C ILE A 336 -15.03 10.27 -37.91
N THR A 337 -15.28 10.80 -39.10
CA THR A 337 -15.35 10.11 -40.39
C THR A 337 -14.73 10.99 -41.46
N SER A 338 -14.50 10.47 -42.66
CA SER A 338 -14.01 11.27 -43.81
C SER A 338 -14.94 12.41 -44.26
N LYS A 339 -16.14 12.51 -43.68
CA LYS A 339 -17.11 13.60 -43.93
C LYS A 339 -17.07 14.71 -42.87
N VAL A 340 -16.12 14.65 -41.94
CA VAL A 340 -15.86 15.73 -40.97
C VAL A 340 -14.81 16.65 -41.57
N ASP A 341 -15.03 17.96 -41.50
CA ASP A 341 -14.05 18.96 -41.91
C ASP A 341 -13.34 19.56 -40.69
N PHE A 342 -14.08 19.75 -39.59
CA PHE A 342 -13.57 20.42 -38.40
C PHE A 342 -13.90 19.65 -37.11
N VAL A 343 -12.88 19.48 -36.26
CA VAL A 343 -13.02 18.93 -34.91
C VAL A 343 -12.76 20.05 -33.91
N VAL A 344 -13.80 20.46 -33.18
CA VAL A 344 -13.69 21.45 -32.11
C VAL A 344 -13.32 20.74 -30.81
N ILE A 345 -12.18 21.10 -30.24
CA ILE A 345 -11.62 20.50 -29.02
C ILE A 345 -11.74 21.46 -27.83
N GLY A 346 -12.13 20.90 -26.69
CA GLY A 346 -12.16 21.55 -25.38
C GLY A 346 -11.23 20.86 -24.37
N ALA A 347 -11.27 21.25 -23.10
CA ALA A 347 -10.49 20.57 -22.07
C ALA A 347 -10.87 19.07 -21.99
N ASP A 348 -9.92 18.21 -21.62
CA ASP A 348 -10.15 16.75 -21.57
C ASP A 348 -10.75 16.16 -22.87
N PHE A 349 -10.28 16.65 -24.02
CA PHE A 349 -10.67 16.09 -25.31
C PHE A 349 -10.29 14.61 -25.42
N GLY A 350 -11.18 13.80 -25.99
CA GLY A 350 -10.94 12.35 -26.13
C GLY A 350 -9.78 12.04 -27.08
N TRP A 351 -8.72 11.41 -26.58
CA TRP A 351 -7.49 11.13 -27.35
C TRP A 351 -7.72 10.22 -28.57
N SER A 352 -8.59 9.20 -28.43
CA SER A 352 -8.94 8.31 -29.54
C SER A 352 -9.56 9.04 -30.74
N LYS A 353 -10.19 10.20 -30.50
CA LYS A 353 -10.72 11.05 -31.57
C LYS A 353 -9.61 11.79 -32.31
N ILE A 354 -8.57 12.23 -31.62
CA ILE A 354 -7.41 12.90 -32.24
C ILE A 354 -6.60 11.91 -33.06
N GLN A 355 -6.35 10.70 -32.55
CA GLN A 355 -5.71 9.62 -33.32
C GLN A 355 -6.49 9.31 -34.61
N LYS A 356 -7.83 9.33 -34.55
CA LYS A 356 -8.68 9.11 -35.73
C LYS A 356 -8.62 10.27 -36.74
N VAL A 357 -8.40 11.51 -36.28
CA VAL A 357 -8.12 12.64 -37.18
C VAL A 357 -6.81 12.41 -37.92
N HIS A 358 -5.75 12.07 -37.19
CA HIS A 358 -4.44 11.74 -37.77
C HIS A 358 -4.55 10.63 -38.81
N GLU A 359 -5.17 9.50 -38.46
CA GLU A 359 -5.36 8.35 -39.37
C GLU A 359 -6.10 8.74 -40.66
N LEU A 360 -7.17 9.54 -40.56
CA LEU A 360 -7.93 9.96 -41.74
C LEU A 360 -7.16 10.95 -42.61
N ASN A 361 -6.39 11.85 -42.00
CA ASN A 361 -5.57 12.81 -42.74
C ASN A 361 -4.41 12.11 -43.46
N GLU A 362 -3.66 11.23 -42.77
CA GLU A 362 -2.52 10.53 -43.38
C GLU A 362 -2.97 9.44 -44.37
N ASN A 363 -3.89 8.56 -43.98
CA ASN A 363 -4.18 7.34 -44.77
C ASN A 363 -5.26 7.55 -45.84
N LYS A 364 -6.14 8.53 -45.64
CA LYS A 364 -7.25 8.80 -46.57
C LYS A 364 -7.16 10.17 -47.21
N ASN A 365 -6.04 10.88 -47.01
CA ASN A 365 -5.80 12.22 -47.52
C ASN A 365 -6.97 13.17 -47.22
N CYS A 366 -7.59 13.01 -46.05
CA CYS A 366 -8.57 13.96 -45.57
C CYS A 366 -7.85 15.26 -45.14
N ASN A 367 -8.57 16.38 -45.10
CA ASN A 367 -8.03 17.65 -44.62
C ASN A 367 -8.82 18.13 -43.39
N ILE A 368 -8.95 17.25 -42.41
CA ILE A 368 -9.66 17.54 -41.17
C ILE A 368 -8.80 18.48 -40.32
N LYS A 369 -9.36 19.62 -39.93
CA LYS A 369 -8.70 20.62 -39.09
C LYS A 369 -9.23 20.60 -37.66
N ILE A 370 -8.36 20.89 -36.71
CA ILE A 370 -8.68 20.99 -35.30
C ILE A 370 -8.86 22.47 -34.94
N LEU A 371 -9.96 22.78 -34.26
CA LEU A 371 -10.29 24.10 -33.74
C LEU A 371 -10.21 24.03 -32.22
N THR A 372 -9.35 24.84 -31.61
CA THR A 372 -9.35 25.02 -30.16
C THR A 372 -10.58 25.81 -29.71
N ASN A 373 -10.84 25.86 -28.40
CA ASN A 373 -11.85 26.76 -27.84
C ASN A 373 -11.67 28.21 -28.32
N SER A 374 -10.42 28.71 -28.36
CA SER A 374 -10.12 30.05 -28.85
C SER A 374 -10.48 30.23 -30.32
N ASP A 375 -10.13 29.26 -31.17
CA ASP A 375 -10.46 29.30 -32.60
C ASP A 375 -11.97 29.30 -32.82
N PHE A 376 -12.71 28.49 -32.07
CA PHE A 376 -14.16 28.43 -32.18
C PHE A 376 -14.84 29.73 -31.72
N GLU A 377 -14.36 30.35 -30.64
CA GLU A 377 -14.83 31.66 -30.19
C GLU A 377 -14.56 32.75 -31.24
N ASN A 378 -13.36 32.74 -31.85
CA ASN A 378 -13.01 33.68 -32.91
C ASN A 378 -13.85 33.46 -34.18
N LEU A 379 -14.14 32.20 -34.53
CA LEU A 379 -15.05 31.86 -35.61
C LEU A 379 -16.46 32.41 -35.36
N LYS A 380 -16.98 32.30 -34.13
CA LYS A 380 -18.28 32.91 -33.77
C LYS A 380 -18.26 34.43 -33.94
N LYS A 381 -17.21 35.11 -33.47
CA LYS A 381 -17.06 36.57 -33.61
C LYS A 381 -17.05 37.01 -35.07
N LYS A 382 -16.31 36.30 -35.93
CA LYS A 382 -16.27 36.55 -37.37
C LYS A 382 -17.68 36.57 -37.99
N TYR A 383 -18.48 35.55 -37.71
CA TYR A 383 -19.84 35.42 -38.24
C TYR A 383 -20.82 36.44 -37.64
N ALA A 384 -20.65 36.82 -36.37
CA ALA A 384 -21.45 37.87 -35.77
C ALA A 384 -21.21 39.25 -36.42
N THR A 385 -19.98 39.54 -36.86
CA THR A 385 -19.63 40.78 -37.56
C THR A 385 -20.19 40.80 -38.99
N GLN A 386 -20.16 39.67 -39.69
CA GLN A 386 -20.69 39.54 -41.05
C GLN A 386 -22.22 39.68 -41.15
N GLN A 387 -22.97 39.39 -40.07
CA GLN A 387 -24.43 39.56 -40.02
C GLN A 387 -24.87 40.99 -39.68
N ARG A 388 -23.94 41.88 -39.31
CA ARG A 388 -24.19 43.30 -39.00
C ARG A 388 -23.92 44.24 -40.18
N LEU A 389 -23.31 43.73 -41.25
CA LEU A 389 -23.10 44.37 -42.55
C LEU A 389 -24.17 43.87 -43.52
#